data_AF-A0A229SLX8-F1
#
_entry.id   AF-A0A229SLX8-F1
#
_cell.length_a   1.000
_cell.length_b   1.000
_cell.length_c   1.000
_cell.angle_alpha   90.00
_cell.angle_beta   90.00
_cell.angle_gamma   90.00
#
_symmetry.space_group_name_H-M   'P 1'
#
loop_
_entity.id
_entity.type
_entity.pdbx_description
1 polymer ?
#
loop_
_entity_poly.entity_id
_entity_poly.type
_entity_poly.pdbx_seq_one_letter_code
_entity_poly.pdbx_strand_id
1 'polypeptide(L)' 'MVTRIEQLRRGRKYSARRPGHTVHLGVKKTGQIPDGGGWRAHSKGSNQDKRVARGKTPGQRTHYTYLHSAINGYSRLA' A
#
# COMPACT_ATOMS: atom_id res chain seq x y z
N MET A 1 -11.78 -7.53 -19.48
CA MET A 1 -11.95 -8.38 -18.28
C MET A 1 -11.86 -7.49 -17.04
N VAL A 2 -12.98 -7.18 -16.40
CA VAL A 2 -13.01 -6.44 -15.13
C VAL A 2 -13.10 -7.47 -14.01
N THR A 3 -12.06 -7.56 -13.19
CA THR A 3 -12.04 -8.43 -12.02
C THR A 3 -13.06 -7.95 -11.00
N ARG A 4 -14.03 -8.82 -10.72
CA ARG A 4 -15.05 -8.72 -9.68
C ARG A 4 -14.40 -8.33 -8.35
N ILE A 5 -14.67 -7.12 -7.85
CA ILE A 5 -14.35 -6.77 -6.46
C ILE A 5 -15.31 -7.60 -5.60
N GLU A 6 -14.78 -8.54 -4.83
CA GLU A 6 -15.57 -9.36 -3.90
C GLU A 6 -16.43 -8.45 -3.01
N GLN A 7 -17.67 -8.89 -2.76
CA GLN A 7 -18.56 -8.22 -1.82
C GLN A 7 -17.85 -8.03 -0.48
N LEU A 8 -17.60 -6.78 -0.09
CA LEU A 8 -17.10 -6.45 1.24
C LEU A 8 -18.12 -6.96 2.26
N ARG A 9 -17.73 -7.94 3.09
CA ARG A 9 -18.58 -8.46 4.17
C ARG A 9 -19.09 -7.29 5.00
N ARG A 10 -20.38 -7.31 5.32
CA ARG A 10 -21.01 -6.32 6.22
C ARG A 10 -20.20 -6.24 7.52
N GLY A 11 -19.77 -5.04 7.89
CA GLY A 11 -18.96 -4.83 9.09
C GLY A 11 -19.70 -5.27 10.36
N ARG A 12 -19.01 -6.02 11.22
CA ARG A 12 -19.49 -6.33 12.59
C ARG A 12 -19.03 -5.25 13.54
N LYS A 13 -19.91 -4.83 14.46
CA LYS A 13 -19.54 -3.90 15.54
C LYS A 13 -18.74 -4.68 16.59
N TYR A 14 -17.58 -4.15 16.95
CA TYR A 14 -16.75 -4.64 18.05
C TYR A 14 -16.56 -3.51 19.06
N SER A 15 -16.86 -3.77 20.33
CA SER A 15 -16.72 -2.81 21.43
C SER A 15 -15.59 -3.23 22.36
N ALA A 16 -14.76 -2.27 22.76
CA ALA A 16 -13.71 -2.49 23.74
C ALA A 16 -14.31 -2.56 25.15
N ARG A 17 -14.12 -3.68 25.85
CA ARG A 17 -14.48 -3.82 27.28
C ARG A 17 -13.46 -3.21 28.26
N ARG A 18 -12.22 -3.02 27.83
CA ARG A 18 -11.11 -2.42 28.62
C ARG A 18 -10.07 -1.80 27.68
N PRO A 19 -9.23 -0.86 28.13
CA PRO A 19 -8.13 -0.34 27.34
C PRO A 19 -7.24 -1.48 26.77
N GLY A 20 -6.81 -1.36 25.51
CA GLY A 20 -6.00 -2.36 24.81
C GLY A 20 -6.75 -3.61 24.32
N HIS A 21 -8.07 -3.70 24.53
CA HIS A 21 -8.88 -4.84 24.09
C HIS A 21 -9.11 -4.88 22.57
N THR A 22 -8.85 -3.79 21.85
CA THR A 22 -8.99 -3.72 20.39
C THR A 22 -7.67 -3.34 19.72
N VAL A 23 -7.44 -3.94 18.55
CA VAL A 23 -6.37 -3.58 17.64
C VAL A 23 -6.98 -3.29 16.28
N HIS A 24 -6.65 -2.14 15.72
CA HIS A 24 -6.95 -1.79 14.34
C HIS A 24 -5.75 -2.18 13.48
N LEU A 25 -6.00 -3.04 12.49
CA LEU A 25 -5.00 -3.46 11.51
C LEU A 25 -5.31 -2.82 10.16
N GLY A 26 -4.35 -2.09 9.62
CA GLY A 26 -4.38 -1.54 8.28
C GLY A 26 -3.42 -2.31 7.37
N VAL A 27 -3.90 -2.69 6.18
CA VAL A 27 -3.04 -3.17 5.10
C VAL A 27 -3.22 -2.27 3.90
N LYS A 28 -2.14 -1.60 3.49
CA LYS A 28 -2.14 -0.78 2.28
C LYS A 28 -1.31 -1.44 1.21
N LYS A 29 -1.94 -1.72 0.07
CA LYS A 29 -1.25 -2.16 -1.15
C LYS A 29 -0.82 -0.95 -1.97
N THR A 30 0.47 -0.83 -2.25
CA THR A 30 1.04 0.28 -3.03
C THR A 30 1.94 -0.27 -4.12
N GLY A 31 2.01 0.39 -5.28
CA GLY A 31 2.96 0.00 -6.32
C GLY A 31 4.41 0.18 -5.83
N GLN A 32 5.26 -0.81 -6.08
CA GLN A 32 6.67 -0.75 -5.72
C GLN A 32 7.37 0.35 -6.53
N ILE A 33 8.18 1.15 -5.85
CA ILE A 33 9.04 2.14 -6.50
C ILE A 33 10.25 1.37 -7.08
N PRO A 34 10.52 1.50 -8.39
CA PRO A 34 11.67 0.85 -9.01
C PRO A 34 12.98 1.47 -8.49
N ASP A 35 14.05 0.69 -8.53
CA ASP A 35 15.39 1.19 -8.21
C ASP A 35 15.73 2.39 -9.10
N GLY A 36 16.23 3.46 -8.48
CA GLY A 36 16.43 4.75 -9.15
C GLY A 36 15.17 5.63 -9.27
N GLY A 37 14.05 5.27 -8.64
CA GLY A 37 12.91 6.16 -8.32
C GLY A 37 11.99 6.54 -9.49
N GLY A 38 12.51 6.62 -10.71
CA GLY A 38 11.77 7.02 -11.91
C GLY A 38 11.16 8.42 -11.82
N TRP A 39 10.12 8.70 -12.61
CA TRP A 39 9.45 10.00 -12.64
C TRP A 39 8.87 10.46 -11.29
N ARG A 40 8.57 9.54 -10.37
CA ARG A 40 8.04 9.88 -9.04
C ARG A 40 9.09 10.55 -8.14
N ALA A 41 10.37 10.27 -8.36
CA ALA A 41 11.48 10.84 -7.60
C ALA A 41 12.24 11.94 -8.36
N HIS A 42 12.24 11.90 -9.70
CA HIS A 42 13.11 12.73 -10.53
C HIS A 42 12.39 13.56 -11.61
N SER A 43 11.08 13.77 -11.48
CA SER A 43 10.22 14.39 -12.49
C SER A 43 10.11 13.60 -13.79
N LYS A 44 9.00 13.79 -14.51
CA LYS A 44 8.72 13.07 -15.75
C LYS A 44 9.68 13.51 -16.87
N GLY A 45 10.29 12.55 -17.56
CA GLY A 45 11.16 12.81 -18.71
C GLY A 45 12.62 13.16 -18.38
N SER A 46 13.00 13.20 -17.10
CA SER A 46 14.40 13.33 -16.69
C SER A 46 15.25 12.15 -17.18
N ASN A 47 16.57 12.34 -17.18
CA ASN A 47 17.50 11.27 -17.58
C ASN A 47 17.36 10.05 -16.65
N GLN A 48 17.12 10.26 -15.36
CA GLN A 48 16.87 9.22 -14.37
C GLN A 48 15.57 8.48 -14.66
N ASP A 49 14.47 9.18 -14.94
CA ASP A 49 13.20 8.56 -15.33
C ASP A 49 13.34 7.70 -16.59
N LYS A 50 13.97 8.24 -17.63
CA LYS A 50 14.24 7.52 -18.88
C LYS A 50 15.11 6.29 -18.66
N ARG A 51 16.15 6.37 -17.80
CA ARG A 51 17.03 5.23 -17.48
C ARG A 51 16.25 4.11 -16.81
N VAL A 52 15.42 4.45 -15.82
CA VAL A 52 14.53 3.48 -15.15
C VAL A 52 13.52 2.87 -16.12
N ALA A 53 12.92 3.68 -17.00
CA ALA A 53 11.96 3.19 -18.00
C ALA A 53 12.60 2.21 -19.00
N ARG A 54 13.83 2.49 -19.46
CA ARG A 54 14.59 1.60 -20.37
C ARG A 54 14.98 0.27 -19.73
N GLY A 55 15.18 0.26 -18.41
CA GLY A 55 15.51 -0.96 -17.66
C GLY A 55 14.32 -1.90 -17.43
N LYS A 56 13.10 -1.51 -17.81
CA LYS A 56 11.90 -2.36 -17.62
C LYS A 56 11.76 -3.34 -18.77
N THR A 57 11.57 -4.61 -18.46
CA THR A 57 11.24 -5.62 -19.46
C THR A 57 9.79 -5.44 -19.94
N PRO A 58 9.54 -5.39 -21.25
CA PRO A 58 8.17 -5.35 -21.79
C PRO A 58 7.32 -6.49 -21.23
N GLY A 59 6.11 -6.17 -20.74
CA GLY A 59 5.21 -7.16 -20.14
C GLY A 59 5.50 -7.52 -18.68
N GLN A 60 6.58 -6.99 -18.08
CA GLN A 60 6.85 -7.19 -16.64
C GLN A 60 5.76 -6.54 -15.79
N ARG A 61 5.16 -7.32 -14.88
CA ARG A 61 4.10 -6.83 -13.99
C ARG A 61 4.70 -5.89 -12.94
N THR A 62 4.00 -4.79 -12.68
CA THR A 62 4.32 -3.91 -11.54
C THR A 62 4.25 -4.71 -10.24
N HIS A 63 5.34 -4.72 -9.49
CA HIS A 63 5.35 -5.31 -8.15
C HIS A 63 4.57 -4.43 -7.17
N TYR A 64 4.08 -5.03 -6.09
CA TYR A 64 3.37 -4.34 -5.03
C TYR A 64 4.04 -4.56 -3.69
N THR A 65 4.10 -3.51 -2.89
CA THR A 65 4.51 -3.57 -1.49
C THR A 65 3.28 -3.41 -0.61
N TYR A 66 3.23 -4.15 0.49
CA TYR A 66 2.15 -4.08 1.48
C TYR A 66 2.67 -3.41 2.74
N LEU A 67 2.08 -2.26 3.08
CA LEU A 67 2.34 -1.59 4.34
C LEU A 67 1.37 -2.12 5.38
N HIS A 68 1.91 -2.68 6.45
CA HIS A 68 1.16 -3.17 7.60
C HIS A 68 1.24 -2.14 8.72
N SER A 69 0.08 -1.74 9.24
CA SER A 69 -0.03 -0.90 10.43
C SER A 69 -0.91 -1.58 11.47
N ALA A 70 -0.53 -1.43 12.74
CA ALA A 70 -1.27 -1.95 13.88
C ALA A 70 -1.36 -0.88 14.96
N ILE A 71 -2.57 -0.50 15.36
CA ILE A 71 -2.82 0.49 16.42
C ILE A 71 -3.71 -0.16 17.47
N ASN A 72 -3.30 -0.16 18.73
CA ASN A 72 -4.11 -0.69 19.82
C ASN A 72 -4.85 0.42 20.58
N GLY A 73 -5.98 0.08 21.20
CA GLY A 73 -6.79 1.03 21.97
C GLY A 73 -6.25 1.42 23.35
N TYR A 74 -5.01 1.03 23.71
CA TYR A 74 -4.32 1.49 24.91
C TYR A 74 -3.34 2.64 24.60
N SER A 75 -2.69 2.58 23.44
CA SER A 75 -1.85 3.65 22.90
C SER A 75 -2.72 4.87 22.63
N ARG A 76 -2.80 5.80 23.59
CA ARG A 76 -3.44 7.12 23.45
C ARG A 76 -2.60 8.02 22.54
N LEU A 77 -2.46 7.64 21.27
CA LEU A 77 -1.83 8.45 20.21
C LEU A 77 -2.89 9.26 19.44
N ALA A 78 -3.95 9.69 20.14
CA ALA A 78 -5.00 10.54 19.58
C ALA A 78 -4.63 12.00 19.75
#